data_AF-A0A1B6EL71-F1
#
_entry.id   AF-A0A1B6EL71-F1
#
_cell.length_a   1.000
_cell.length_b   1.000
_cell.length_c   1.000
_cell.angle_alpha   90.00
_cell.angle_beta   90.00
_cell.angle_gamma   90.00
#
_symmetry.space_group_name_H-M   'P 1'
#
loop_
_entity.id
_entity.type
_entity.pdbx_description
1 polymer ?
#
loop_
_entity_poly.entity_id
_entity_poly.type
_entity_poly.pdbx_seq_one_letter_code
_entity_poly.pdbx_strand_id
1 'polypeptide(L)'
;TVQRSTLTEWTVVVSDSDSQASVMWPTVLPAGYIHTGYSPGYVSGYCQQQLPIVSSQVENSERRKEKSRDAARCRRSRETEIFTDLAHALPLPPSTIATLDKASVMRLAISYLRIRTVLSTIPSEVRPVKASPADEQHDSLFLKALEGFLLVVSADGDIVFLSENV
;
A
#
# COMPACT_ATOMS: atom_id res chain seq x y z
N THR A 1 40.22 -20.34 4.38
CA THR A 1 39.59 -21.51 5.04
C THR A 1 38.24 -21.08 5.59
N VAL A 2 37.20 -21.84 5.28
CA VAL A 2 35.77 -21.56 5.47
C VAL A 2 35.34 -21.66 6.94
N GLN A 3 34.47 -20.77 7.43
CA GLN A 3 33.25 -21.00 8.24
C GLN A 3 32.47 -19.66 8.26
N ARG A 4 31.33 -19.46 7.58
CA ARG A 4 29.94 -19.97 7.71
C ARG A 4 29.26 -19.69 9.07
N SER A 5 28.27 -18.77 9.01
CA SER A 5 27.02 -18.64 9.81
C SER A 5 27.17 -18.26 11.29
N THR A 6 26.33 -17.44 11.92
CA THR A 6 24.88 -17.21 11.80
C THR A 6 24.49 -15.80 12.30
N LEU A 7 23.49 -15.23 11.63
CA LEU A 7 22.36 -14.42 12.10
C LEU A 7 22.47 -13.49 13.35
N THR A 8 21.87 -12.31 13.12
CA THR A 8 21.10 -11.46 14.05
C THR A 8 21.86 -10.70 15.12
N GLU A 9 22.22 -9.46 14.81
CA GLU A 9 22.15 -8.39 15.81
C GLU A 9 21.91 -7.04 15.12
N TRP A 10 20.74 -6.44 15.35
CA TRP A 10 20.54 -5.01 15.14
C TRP A 10 21.11 -4.33 16.37
N THR A 11 22.27 -3.70 16.25
CA THR A 11 22.83 -2.85 17.30
C THR A 11 21.95 -1.60 17.44
N VAL A 12 21.13 -1.55 18.47
CA VAL A 12 20.51 -0.31 18.95
C VAL A 12 21.51 0.35 19.87
N VAL A 13 22.05 1.49 19.45
CA VAL A 13 22.84 2.38 20.31
C VAL A 13 21.84 3.14 21.19
N VAL A 14 21.74 2.76 22.46
CA VAL A 14 21.07 3.54 23.51
C VAL A 14 22.16 4.18 24.36
N SER A 15 22.19 5.52 24.37
CA SER A 15 22.91 6.27 25.38
C SER A 15 22.13 6.23 26.69
N ASP A 16 22.83 5.75 27.72
CA ASP A 16 22.40 5.64 29.09
C ASP A 16 22.26 7.04 29.73
N SER A 17 21.14 7.26 30.43
CA SER A 17 21.06 8.19 31.55
C SER A 17 19.80 7.88 32.36
N ASP A 18 20.01 7.02 33.35
CA ASP A 18 19.40 7.05 34.68
C ASP A 18 17.89 7.26 34.82
N SER A 19 17.17 6.21 35.25
CA SER A 19 16.57 6.16 36.60
C SER A 19 15.43 5.14 36.71
N GLN A 20 15.66 4.17 37.59
CA GLN A 20 14.71 3.42 38.42
C GLN A 20 13.33 3.07 37.87
N ALA A 21 13.16 1.76 37.61
CA ALA A 21 11.88 1.09 37.57
C ALA A 21 11.16 1.16 38.93
N SER A 22 9.95 1.72 38.93
CA SER A 22 8.94 1.49 39.95
C SER A 22 7.58 1.39 39.25
N VAL A 23 7.12 0.16 39.05
CA VAL A 23 5.77 -0.14 38.57
C VAL A 23 4.78 0.08 39.71
N MET A 24 4.32 1.32 39.82
CA MET A 24 3.21 1.72 40.68
C MET A 24 1.91 1.56 39.89
N TRP A 25 1.18 0.48 40.13
CA TRP A 25 -0.19 0.34 39.62
C TRP A 25 -1.10 1.29 40.40
N PRO A 26 -1.84 2.23 39.77
CA PRO A 26 -2.81 3.02 40.51
C PRO A 26 -4.06 2.22 40.80
N THR A 27 -4.31 2.13 42.10
CA THR A 27 -5.53 1.76 42.81
C THR A 27 -6.82 2.34 42.22
N VAL A 28 -7.82 1.46 42.13
CA VAL A 28 -9.28 1.65 42.22
C VAL A 28 -9.80 3.07 42.50
N LEU A 29 -10.75 3.54 41.68
CA LEU A 29 -11.84 4.44 42.09
C LEU A 29 -13.16 4.04 41.40
N PRO A 30 -14.28 3.91 42.12
CA PRO A 30 -15.63 3.84 41.54
C PRO A 30 -16.39 5.17 41.67
N ALA A 31 -17.52 5.24 40.96
CA ALA A 31 -18.67 6.17 41.07
C ALA A 31 -18.87 7.12 39.88
N GLY A 32 -20.12 7.20 39.40
CA GLY A 32 -20.54 8.23 38.45
C GLY A 32 -21.84 7.91 37.72
N TYR A 33 -22.97 8.13 38.39
CA TYR A 33 -24.33 8.09 37.85
C TYR A 33 -24.74 9.54 37.53
N ILE A 34 -24.91 9.98 36.26
CA ILE A 34 -25.78 11.11 35.88
C ILE A 34 -26.30 10.96 34.42
N HIS A 35 -27.61 10.70 34.34
CA HIS A 35 -28.69 11.37 33.59
C HIS A 35 -28.51 12.03 32.17
N THR A 36 -29.43 11.59 31.28
CA THR A 36 -30.16 12.27 30.19
C THR A 36 -29.48 12.97 29.01
N GLY A 37 -29.87 12.54 27.81
CA GLY A 37 -29.91 13.33 26.58
C GLY A 37 -30.35 12.50 25.37
N TYR A 38 -31.54 12.75 24.85
CA TYR A 38 -32.18 12.02 23.73
C TYR A 38 -31.97 12.76 22.39
N SER A 39 -31.42 12.04 21.40
CA SER A 39 -31.66 12.10 19.93
C SER A 39 -31.14 13.29 19.06
N PRO A 40 -31.07 13.14 17.71
CA PRO A 40 -30.63 11.98 16.91
C PRO A 40 -29.76 12.36 15.68
N GLY A 41 -29.07 11.37 15.08
CA GLY A 41 -28.82 11.37 13.64
C GLY A 41 -27.37 11.26 13.18
N TYR A 42 -26.86 10.04 13.07
CA TYR A 42 -26.00 9.54 11.99
C TYR A 42 -26.07 8.02 12.04
N VAL A 43 -26.92 7.44 11.20
CA VAL A 43 -27.01 5.99 11.01
C VAL A 43 -26.11 5.64 9.83
N SER A 44 -25.04 4.87 10.04
CA SER A 44 -24.62 3.77 9.16
C SER A 44 -23.27 3.17 9.58
N GLY A 45 -23.23 1.86 9.83
CA GLY A 45 -22.10 1.02 9.41
C GLY A 45 -21.11 0.48 10.45
N TYR A 46 -21.37 0.50 11.77
CA TYR A 46 -20.53 -0.24 12.71
C TYR A 46 -21.00 -1.69 12.83
N CYS A 47 -20.08 -2.64 12.59
CA CYS A 47 -20.28 -4.07 12.83
C CYS A 47 -20.81 -4.29 14.26
N GLN A 48 -21.98 -4.91 14.36
CA GLN A 48 -22.83 -4.94 15.55
C GLN A 48 -22.12 -5.59 16.75
N GLN A 49 -21.91 -4.81 17.81
CA GLN A 49 -21.34 -5.27 19.07
C GLN A 49 -22.46 -5.81 19.97
N GLN A 50 -22.73 -7.12 19.89
CA GLN A 50 -23.71 -7.79 20.75
C GLN A 50 -23.09 -8.08 22.15
N LEU A 51 -23.80 -7.67 23.22
CA LEU A 51 -23.52 -7.92 24.64
C LEU A 51 -23.66 -9.42 25.03
N PRO A 52 -23.05 -9.89 26.14
CA PRO A 52 -22.67 -11.30 26.27
C PRO A 52 -23.84 -12.18 26.73
N ILE A 53 -24.24 -13.11 25.86
CA ILE A 53 -25.07 -14.26 26.22
C ILE A 53 -24.13 -15.35 26.74
N VAL A 54 -24.37 -15.83 27.97
CA VAL A 54 -23.64 -16.95 28.58
C VAL A 54 -23.83 -18.15 27.66
N SER A 55 -22.76 -18.51 26.94
CA SER A 55 -22.75 -19.58 25.95
C SER A 55 -21.65 -20.56 26.31
N SER A 56 -21.90 -21.84 26.02
CA SER A 56 -20.97 -22.93 26.26
C SER A 56 -19.61 -22.65 25.60
N GLN A 57 -18.51 -23.18 26.13
CA GLN A 57 -17.17 -22.88 25.59
C GLN A 57 -17.02 -23.22 24.09
N VAL A 58 -17.80 -24.18 23.60
CA VAL A 58 -17.87 -24.53 22.18
C VAL A 58 -18.47 -23.39 21.35
N GLU A 59 -19.60 -22.82 21.76
CA GLU A 59 -20.23 -21.67 21.10
C GLU A 59 -19.36 -20.41 21.15
N ASN A 60 -18.61 -20.21 22.24
CA ASN A 60 -17.63 -19.12 22.35
C ASN A 60 -16.48 -19.30 21.35
N SER A 61 -15.99 -20.53 21.18
CA SER A 61 -14.96 -20.86 20.20
C SER A 61 -15.43 -20.64 18.76
N GLU A 62 -16.66 -21.04 18.44
CA GLU A 62 -17.27 -20.86 17.12
C GLU A 62 -17.49 -19.37 16.81
N ARG A 63 -17.97 -18.56 17.77
CA ARG A 63 -18.09 -17.10 17.58
C ARG A 63 -16.74 -16.41 17.36
N ARG A 64 -15.66 -16.88 17.97
CA ARG A 64 -14.31 -16.34 17.74
C ARG A 64 -13.79 -16.72 16.35
N LYS A 65 -14.01 -17.95 15.92
CA LYS A 65 -13.67 -18.42 14.56
C LYS A 65 -14.46 -17.65 13.51
N GLU A 66 -15.75 -17.43 13.74
CA GLU A 66 -16.62 -16.65 12.86
C GLU A 66 -16.13 -15.21 12.71
N LYS A 67 -15.84 -14.52 13.82
CA LYS A 67 -15.26 -13.17 13.80
C LYS A 67 -13.92 -13.12 13.06
N SER A 68 -13.06 -14.12 13.26
CA SER A 68 -11.79 -14.22 12.53
C SER A 68 -12.01 -14.41 11.02
N ARG A 69 -13.03 -15.20 10.64
CA ARG A 69 -13.40 -15.45 9.25
C ARG A 69 -13.90 -14.17 8.58
N ASP A 70 -14.80 -13.46 9.24
CA ASP A 70 -15.33 -12.18 8.75
C ASP A 70 -14.23 -11.12 8.66
N ALA A 71 -13.35 -11.04 9.66
CA ALA A 71 -12.19 -10.15 9.62
C ALA A 71 -11.27 -10.47 8.42
N ALA A 72 -10.99 -11.75 8.16
CA ALA A 72 -10.20 -12.16 7.00
C ALA A 72 -10.89 -11.82 5.68
N ARG A 73 -12.22 -12.01 5.60
CA ARG A 73 -13.01 -11.64 4.42
C ARG A 73 -12.98 -10.14 4.16
N CYS A 74 -13.22 -9.33 5.20
CA CYS A 74 -13.17 -7.88 5.13
C CYS A 74 -11.79 -7.39 4.63
N ARG A 75 -10.70 -7.96 5.15
CA ARG A 75 -9.33 -7.64 4.70
C ARG A 75 -9.15 -7.93 3.21
N ARG A 76 -9.57 -9.11 2.73
CA ARG A 76 -9.46 -9.49 1.30
C ARG A 76 -10.31 -8.61 0.40
N SER A 77 -11.53 -8.26 0.82
CA SER A 77 -12.41 -7.37 0.06
C SER A 77 -11.79 -5.98 -0.07
N ARG A 78 -11.32 -5.39 1.03
CA ARG A 78 -10.65 -4.09 1.02
C ARG A 78 -9.38 -4.08 0.20
N GLU A 79 -8.55 -5.12 0.31
CA GLU A 79 -7.35 -5.27 -0.53
C GLU A 79 -7.72 -5.27 -2.02
N THR A 80 -8.77 -6.00 -2.40
CA THR A 80 -9.22 -6.07 -3.81
C THR A 80 -9.71 -4.73 -4.33
N GLU A 81 -10.43 -3.96 -3.50
CA GLU A 81 -10.84 -2.59 -3.82
C GLU A 81 -9.62 -1.69 -4.05
N ILE A 82 -8.67 -1.69 -3.12
CA ILE A 82 -7.44 -0.89 -3.23
C ILE A 82 -6.64 -1.25 -4.49
N PHE A 83 -6.53 -2.53 -4.84
CA PHE A 83 -5.85 -2.96 -6.06
C PHE A 83 -6.57 -2.49 -7.33
N THR A 84 -7.90 -2.52 -7.31
CA THR A 84 -8.71 -2.01 -8.42
C THR A 84 -8.48 -0.51 -8.61
N ASP A 85 -8.55 0.26 -7.52
CA ASP A 85 -8.30 1.71 -7.54
C ASP A 85 -6.89 2.05 -8.02
N LEU A 86 -5.89 1.33 -7.53
CA LEU A 86 -4.50 1.49 -7.95
C LEU A 86 -4.33 1.20 -9.44
N ALA A 87 -4.95 0.14 -9.95
CA ALA A 87 -4.85 -0.21 -11.36
C ALA A 87 -5.50 0.86 -12.25
N HIS A 88 -6.62 1.45 -11.82
CA HIS A 88 -7.27 2.56 -12.51
C HIS A 88 -6.49 3.88 -12.45
N ALA A 89 -5.60 4.05 -11.48
CA ALA A 89 -4.72 5.22 -11.39
C ALA A 89 -3.50 5.15 -12.31
N LEU A 90 -3.18 3.98 -12.89
CA LEU A 90 -2.08 3.83 -13.84
C LEU A 90 -2.43 4.49 -15.19
N PRO A 91 -1.44 5.04 -15.92
CA PRO A 91 -1.65 5.66 -17.23
C PRO A 91 -1.81 4.60 -18.33
N LEU A 92 -2.82 3.73 -18.20
CA LEU A 92 -3.08 2.61 -19.10
C LEU A 92 -4.56 2.61 -19.51
N PRO A 93 -4.88 2.09 -20.71
CA PRO A 93 -6.27 1.96 -21.13
C PRO A 93 -7.02 0.95 -20.25
N PRO A 94 -8.34 1.14 -20.00
CA PRO A 94 -9.14 0.25 -19.16
C PRO A 94 -9.15 -1.22 -19.62
N SER A 95 -9.05 -1.45 -20.93
CA SER A 95 -8.99 -2.79 -21.52
C SER A 95 -7.77 -3.58 -21.06
N THR A 96 -6.60 -2.93 -20.97
CA THR A 96 -5.37 -3.54 -20.47
C THR A 96 -5.46 -3.75 -18.96
N ILE A 97 -5.98 -2.77 -18.23
CA ILE A 97 -6.13 -2.87 -16.76
C ILE A 97 -6.97 -4.09 -16.37
N ALA A 98 -8.05 -4.38 -17.10
CA ALA A 98 -8.95 -5.49 -16.81
C ALA A 98 -8.28 -6.88 -16.88
N THR A 99 -7.14 -7.02 -17.58
CA THR A 99 -6.41 -8.29 -17.70
C THR A 99 -5.20 -8.37 -16.76
N LEU A 100 -4.87 -7.29 -16.03
CA LEU A 100 -3.73 -7.27 -15.11
C LEU A 100 -4.01 -8.09 -13.86
N ASP A 101 -3.02 -8.90 -13.48
CA ASP A 101 -2.99 -9.53 -12.17
C ASP A 101 -2.36 -8.59 -11.11
N LYS A 102 -2.59 -8.89 -9.82
CA LYS A 102 -2.13 -8.06 -8.69
C LYS A 102 -0.60 -7.83 -8.72
N ALA A 103 0.18 -8.82 -9.10
CA ALA A 103 1.63 -8.67 -9.14
C ALA A 103 2.05 -7.72 -10.27
N SER A 104 1.43 -7.82 -11.45
CA SER A 104 1.68 -6.86 -12.54
C SER A 104 1.25 -5.45 -12.20
N VAL A 105 0.11 -5.25 -11.53
CA VAL A 105 -0.30 -3.91 -11.04
C VAL A 105 0.79 -3.31 -10.13
N MET A 106 1.32 -4.09 -9.18
CA MET A 106 2.42 -3.64 -8.32
C MET A 106 3.67 -3.29 -9.12
N ARG A 107 4.09 -4.17 -10.03
CA ARG A 107 5.29 -3.97 -10.86
C ARG A 107 5.16 -2.69 -11.69
N LEU A 108 4.02 -2.49 -12.35
CA LEU A 108 3.75 -1.30 -13.16
C LEU A 108 3.71 -0.03 -12.32
N ALA A 109 3.08 -0.06 -11.14
CA ALA A 109 3.03 1.09 -10.24
C ALA A 109 4.44 1.49 -9.76
N ILE A 110 5.26 0.52 -9.34
CA ILE A 110 6.64 0.78 -8.93
C ILE A 110 7.45 1.34 -10.10
N SER A 111 7.41 0.69 -11.27
CA SER A 111 8.10 1.12 -12.48
C SER A 111 7.70 2.54 -12.89
N TYR A 112 6.40 2.87 -12.85
CA TYR A 112 5.88 4.19 -13.17
C TYR A 112 6.39 5.27 -12.21
N LEU A 113 6.45 4.98 -10.90
CA LEU A 113 7.01 5.93 -9.95
C LEU A 113 8.52 6.13 -10.16
N ARG A 114 9.25 5.06 -10.44
CA ARG A 114 10.70 5.11 -10.70
C ARG A 114 11.02 5.94 -11.94
N ILE A 115 10.30 5.74 -13.05
CA ILE A 115 10.55 6.53 -14.27
C ILE A 115 10.24 8.02 -14.03
N ARG A 116 9.19 8.35 -13.29
CA ARG A 116 8.90 9.74 -12.90
C ARG A 116 10.03 10.36 -12.07
N THR A 117 10.60 9.61 -11.15
CA THR A 117 11.78 10.06 -10.39
C THR A 117 12.96 10.31 -11.30
N VAL A 118 13.30 9.37 -12.19
CA VAL A 118 14.41 9.55 -13.15
C VAL A 118 14.18 10.78 -14.03
N LEU A 119 12.99 10.93 -14.62
CA LEU A 119 12.65 12.08 -15.45
C LEU A 119 12.69 13.41 -14.68
N SER A 120 12.39 13.40 -13.38
CA SER A 120 12.47 14.59 -12.54
C SER A 120 13.91 15.10 -12.35
N THR A 121 14.91 14.22 -12.42
CA THR A 121 16.34 14.58 -12.28
C THR A 121 16.93 15.21 -13.54
N ILE A 122 16.27 15.06 -14.69
CA ILE A 122 16.75 15.62 -15.96
C ILE A 122 16.61 17.16 -15.90
N PRO A 123 17.71 17.92 -16.11
CA PRO A 123 17.70 19.38 -16.08
C PRO A 123 16.69 19.97 -17.04
N SER A 124 16.03 21.06 -16.63
CA SER A 124 14.97 21.68 -17.43
C SER A 124 15.44 22.25 -18.77
N GLU A 125 16.75 22.45 -18.97
CA GLU A 125 17.35 22.92 -20.22
C GLU A 125 17.31 21.88 -21.34
N VAL A 126 17.18 20.59 -20.98
CA VAL A 126 17.04 19.46 -21.91
C VAL A 126 15.59 19.01 -22.03
N ARG A 127 14.69 19.54 -21.18
CA ARG A 127 13.26 19.23 -21.29
C ARG A 127 12.73 19.93 -22.54
N PRO A 128 12.02 19.22 -23.44
CA PRO A 128 11.37 19.88 -24.55
C PRO A 128 10.46 20.97 -24.00
N VAL A 129 10.67 22.20 -24.48
CA VAL A 129 9.76 23.34 -24.24
C VAL A 129 8.38 22.87 -24.66
N LYS A 130 7.38 23.07 -23.79
CA LYS A 130 5.99 22.59 -23.96
C LYS A 130 5.62 22.52 -25.45
N ALA A 131 5.50 21.28 -25.92
CA ALA A 131 5.13 20.93 -27.28
C ALA A 131 3.98 21.82 -27.73
N SER A 132 4.19 22.57 -28.82
CA SER A 132 3.07 23.09 -29.57
C SER A 132 2.23 21.89 -30.05
N PRO A 133 0.94 22.03 -30.36
CA PRO A 133 0.13 20.91 -30.85
C PRO A 133 0.68 20.26 -32.14
N ALA A 134 1.62 20.91 -32.83
CA ALA A 134 2.37 20.33 -33.95
C ALA A 134 3.44 19.32 -33.49
N ASP A 135 4.09 19.54 -32.35
CA ASP A 135 5.19 18.71 -31.85
C ASP A 135 4.71 17.35 -31.31
N GLU A 136 3.53 17.28 -30.68
CA GLU A 136 2.92 16.03 -30.22
C GLU A 136 2.66 15.04 -31.37
N GLN A 137 2.46 15.55 -32.59
CA GLN A 137 2.21 14.73 -33.77
C GLN A 137 3.49 14.06 -34.29
N HIS A 138 4.67 14.62 -33.97
CA HIS A 138 5.98 14.09 -34.33
C HIS A 138 6.51 13.05 -33.34
N ASP A 139 6.00 13.02 -32.10
CA ASP A 139 6.47 12.08 -31.07
C ASP A 139 6.32 10.60 -31.49
N SER A 140 5.20 10.27 -32.13
CA SER A 140 4.99 8.92 -32.68
C SER A 140 5.92 8.58 -33.85
N LEU A 141 6.43 9.60 -34.58
CA LEU A 141 7.37 9.41 -35.67
C LEU A 141 8.77 9.13 -35.15
N PHE A 142 9.18 9.70 -34.01
CA PHE A 142 10.51 9.40 -33.42
C PHE A 142 10.65 7.93 -33.04
N LEU A 143 9.63 7.33 -32.43
CA LEU A 143 9.63 5.89 -32.11
C LEU A 143 9.56 5.00 -33.34
N LYS A 144 8.89 5.44 -34.42
CA LYS A 144 8.81 4.71 -35.70
C LYS A 144 10.08 4.81 -36.53
N ALA A 145 10.80 5.94 -36.44
CA ALA A 145 12.08 6.14 -37.10
C ALA A 145 13.23 5.40 -36.38
N LEU A 146 13.02 5.02 -35.12
CA LEU A 146 13.96 4.19 -34.38
C LEU A 146 13.97 2.77 -34.97
N GLU A 147 15.09 2.32 -35.53
CA GLU A 147 15.31 0.91 -35.89
C GLU A 147 15.62 0.05 -34.63
N GLY A 148 14.74 0.12 -33.61
CA GLY A 148 14.93 -0.58 -32.34
C GLY A 148 13.98 -0.07 -31.25
N PHE A 149 14.22 -0.46 -29.99
CA PHE A 149 13.40 -0.06 -28.84
C PHE A 149 14.25 0.60 -27.74
N LEU A 150 13.59 1.38 -26.89
CA LEU A 150 14.17 2.00 -25.71
C LEU A 150 13.89 1.12 -24.49
N LEU A 151 14.95 0.75 -23.77
CA LEU A 151 14.87 -0.02 -22.53
C LEU A 151 15.59 0.74 -21.43
N VAL A 152 14.93 0.92 -20.29
CA VAL A 152 15.52 1.52 -19.08
C VAL A 152 15.59 0.45 -18.01
N VAL A 153 16.80 0.19 -17.50
CA VAL A 153 17.08 -0.85 -16.51
C VAL A 153 17.74 -0.21 -15.27
N SER A 154 17.37 -0.69 -14.08
CA SER A 154 18.03 -0.35 -12.82
C SER A 154 19.47 -0.87 -12.77
N ALA A 155 20.28 -0.33 -11.86
CA ALA A 155 21.55 -0.94 -11.48
C ALA A 155 21.39 -2.39 -10.97
N ASP A 156 20.24 -2.70 -10.38
CA ASP A 156 19.90 -4.04 -9.86
C ASP A 156 19.43 -5.02 -10.95
N GLY A 157 19.30 -4.56 -12.21
CA GLY A 157 18.81 -5.37 -13.32
C GLY A 157 17.29 -5.37 -13.53
N ASP A 158 16.53 -4.62 -12.73
CA ASP A 158 15.08 -4.48 -12.92
C ASP A 158 14.75 -3.63 -14.16
N ILE A 159 13.84 -4.11 -15.00
CA ILE A 159 13.31 -3.34 -16.13
C ILE A 159 12.29 -2.31 -15.60
N VAL A 160 12.58 -1.03 -15.81
CA VAL A 160 11.77 0.10 -15.34
C VAL A 160 10.88 0.66 -16.44
N PHE A 161 11.36 0.70 -17.68
CA PHE A 161 10.59 1.19 -18.82
C PHE A 161 11.00 0.48 -20.11
N LEU A 162 10.02 0.26 -20.98
CA LEU A 162 10.18 -0.29 -22.32
C LEU A 162 9.27 0.50 -23.25
N SER A 163 9.78 0.92 -24.40
CA SER A 163 8.96 1.58 -25.42
C SER A 163 7.95 0.64 -26.05
N GLU A 164 6.85 1.19 -26.54
CA GLU A 164 5.71 0.43 -27.09
C GLU A 164 5.98 -0.23 -28.45
N ASN A 165 7.11 0.08 -29.10
CA ASN A 165 7.44 -0.38 -30.45
C ASN A 165 8.10 -1.78 -30.50
N VAL A 166 7.92 -2.57 -29.45
CA VAL A 166 8.43 -3.95 -29.31
C VAL A 166 7.40 -4.99 -29.70
#